data_AF-A0A9R1NKY4-F1
#
_entry.id   AF-A0A9R1NKY4-F1
#
_cell.length_a   1.000
_cell.length_b   1.000
_cell.length_c   1.000
_cell.angle_alpha   90.00
_cell.angle_beta   90.00
_cell.angle_gamma   90.00
#
_symmetry.space_group_name_H-M   'P 1'
#
loop_
_entity.id
_entity.type
_entity.pdbx_description
1 polymer ?
#
loop_
_entity_poly.entity_id
_entity_poly.type
_entity_poly.pdbx_seq_one_letter_code
_entity_poly.pdbx_strand_id
1 'polypeptide(L)'
;MRHRFPELGVNHKHCKEMTWLQSVPYVYLGGDATVEDILNRTDPVDTTSSKATSDYVRHAIASDVWEEIFATWLARPDAGLMILDPYGGSIAGVPESATPFSHRAGVLYNVQYMNFWGGGGGDGAAQKRWIRDMYAFMEPHVSKNPREAYVNYRDLDLGTNVVVGNVTSYEAGKVWGEKYYKDNFRRLAMAKRQIDPDDYFRNEQSIPPLDADEQPLIMRDVAPKGYANPISSNRFDIFGCVGICLVYVRRKYRLKS
;
A
#
# COMPACT_ATOMS: atom_id res chain seq x y z
N MET A 1 24.55 1.96 -5.26
CA MET A 1 24.54 2.18 -3.80
C MET A 1 25.67 3.09 -3.33
N ARG A 2 26.95 2.73 -3.43
CA ARG A 2 28.06 3.55 -2.88
C ARG A 2 28.12 5.02 -3.33
N HIS A 3 27.63 5.36 -4.53
CA HIS A 3 27.62 6.74 -5.03
C HIS A 3 26.29 7.48 -4.85
N ARG A 4 25.17 6.78 -4.60
CA ARG A 4 23.82 7.37 -4.53
C ARG A 4 23.22 7.33 -3.14
N PHE A 5 23.65 6.40 -2.30
CA PHE A 5 23.22 6.25 -0.92
C PHE A 5 24.35 5.61 -0.08
N PRO A 6 25.50 6.30 0.07
CA PRO A 6 26.64 5.79 0.83
C PRO A 6 26.35 5.57 2.32
N GLU A 7 25.41 6.31 2.89
CA GLU A 7 25.02 6.29 4.31
C GLU A 7 24.50 4.91 4.75
N LEU A 8 23.91 4.14 3.83
CA LEU A 8 23.44 2.78 4.11
C LEU A 8 24.60 1.77 4.33
N GLY A 9 25.83 2.10 3.94
CA GLY A 9 27.01 1.27 4.21
C GLY A 9 27.03 -0.10 3.52
N VAL A 10 26.22 -0.31 2.48
CA VAL A 10 26.14 -1.60 1.77
C VAL A 10 27.43 -1.91 1.02
N ASN A 11 27.93 -3.13 1.21
CA ASN A 11 29.08 -3.68 0.48
C ASN A 11 28.73 -5.04 -0.15
N HIS A 12 29.65 -5.60 -0.95
CA HIS A 12 29.42 -6.82 -1.72
C HIS A 12 29.06 -8.04 -0.85
N LYS A 13 29.50 -8.09 0.41
CA LYS A 13 29.19 -9.21 1.33
C LYS A 13 27.74 -9.19 1.80
N HIS A 14 27.04 -8.07 1.65
CA HIS A 14 25.61 -7.96 1.95
C HIS A 14 24.73 -8.29 0.74
N CYS A 15 25.32 -8.50 -0.44
CA CYS A 15 24.60 -8.78 -1.67
C CYS A 15 24.66 -10.27 -1.99
N LYS A 16 23.52 -10.85 -2.41
CA LYS A 16 23.42 -12.22 -2.89
C LYS A 16 22.90 -12.18 -4.32
N GLU A 17 23.75 -12.50 -5.29
CA GLU A 17 23.33 -12.62 -6.69
C GLU A 17 22.49 -13.88 -6.86
N MET A 18 21.38 -13.75 -7.60
CA MET A 18 20.45 -14.84 -7.89
C MET A 18 19.60 -14.50 -9.12
N THR A 19 18.94 -15.51 -9.69
CA THR A 19 17.96 -15.28 -10.76
C THR A 19 16.73 -14.54 -10.23
N TRP A 20 15.96 -13.92 -11.14
CA TRP A 20 14.69 -13.28 -10.76
C TRP A 20 13.76 -14.25 -10.02
N LEU A 21 13.62 -15.49 -10.49
CA LEU A 21 12.73 -16.47 -9.87
C LEU A 21 13.17 -16.86 -8.45
N GLN A 22 14.48 -16.96 -8.20
CA GLN A 22 15.02 -17.20 -6.85
C GLN A 22 14.81 -16.00 -5.91
N SER A 23 14.76 -14.78 -6.44
CA SER A 23 14.55 -13.58 -5.62
C SER A 23 13.15 -13.48 -5.02
N VAL A 24 12.14 -14.08 -5.67
CA VAL A 24 10.73 -14.05 -5.23
C VAL A 24 10.54 -14.68 -3.84
N PRO A 25 10.89 -15.97 -3.61
CA PRO A 25 10.81 -16.58 -2.29
C PRO A 25 11.84 -15.98 -1.33
N TYR A 26 13.01 -15.56 -1.81
CA TYR A 26 14.03 -14.93 -0.95
C TYR A 26 13.53 -13.68 -0.22
N VAL A 27 12.78 -12.81 -0.93
CA VAL A 27 12.26 -11.56 -0.36
C VAL A 27 11.12 -11.82 0.63
N TYR A 28 10.22 -12.76 0.31
CA TYR A 28 9.01 -12.99 1.11
C TYR A 28 9.20 -14.02 2.23
N LEU A 29 9.82 -15.16 1.92
CA LEU A 29 9.97 -16.31 2.83
C LEU A 29 11.34 -16.35 3.54
N GLY A 30 12.32 -15.62 3.01
CA GLY A 30 13.64 -15.47 3.62
C GLY A 30 14.77 -16.22 2.91
N GLY A 31 15.98 -16.12 3.49
CA GLY A 31 17.23 -16.46 2.83
C GLY A 31 17.43 -17.94 2.43
N ASP A 32 16.73 -18.83 3.11
CA ASP A 32 16.80 -20.28 2.98
C ASP A 32 15.69 -20.86 2.10
N ALA A 33 14.77 -20.02 1.62
CA ALA A 33 13.64 -20.45 0.81
C ALA A 33 14.06 -20.85 -0.61
N THR A 34 13.36 -21.85 -1.14
CA THR A 34 13.53 -22.43 -2.47
C THR A 34 12.45 -21.93 -3.42
N VAL A 35 12.62 -22.20 -4.72
CA VAL A 35 11.60 -21.85 -5.72
C VAL A 35 10.33 -22.66 -5.51
N GLU A 36 10.47 -23.92 -5.11
CA GLU A 36 9.36 -24.84 -4.90
C GLU A 36 8.46 -24.41 -3.74
N ASP A 37 8.99 -23.67 -2.76
CA ASP A 37 8.22 -23.18 -1.62
C ASP A 37 7.07 -22.24 -2.03
N ILE A 38 7.16 -21.57 -3.19
CA ILE A 38 6.08 -20.71 -3.70
C ILE A 38 4.84 -21.51 -4.15
N LEU A 39 4.96 -22.84 -4.29
CA LEU A 39 3.84 -23.72 -4.62
C LEU A 39 3.02 -24.08 -3.38
N ASN A 40 3.56 -23.88 -2.17
CA ASN A 40 2.84 -24.13 -0.94
C ASN A 40 1.74 -23.08 -0.74
N ARG A 41 0.49 -23.53 -0.63
CA ARG A 41 -0.69 -22.67 -0.41
C ARG A 41 -1.17 -22.66 1.04
N THR A 42 -0.40 -23.27 1.94
CA THR A 42 -0.66 -23.25 3.39
C THR A 42 0.09 -22.08 3.98
N ASP A 43 -0.64 -21.08 4.49
CA ASP A 43 -0.01 -19.92 5.10
C ASP A 43 0.22 -20.18 6.60
N PRO A 44 1.47 -20.22 7.11
CA PRO A 44 1.71 -20.30 8.54
C PRO A 44 1.12 -19.12 9.32
N VAL A 45 0.77 -18.02 8.64
CA VAL A 45 0.14 -16.81 9.18
C VAL A 45 -1.40 -16.95 9.31
N ASP A 46 -2.02 -18.03 8.79
CA ASP A 46 -3.48 -18.27 8.87
C ASP A 46 -4.04 -18.29 10.30
N THR A 47 -3.18 -18.50 11.31
CA THR A 47 -3.57 -18.49 12.73
C THR A 47 -3.46 -17.11 13.39
N THR A 48 -3.04 -16.09 12.64
CA THR A 48 -2.84 -14.73 13.14
C THR A 48 -3.84 -13.77 12.51
N SER A 49 -4.46 -12.97 13.36
CA SER A 49 -5.30 -11.85 12.94
C SER A 49 -4.42 -10.62 12.76
N SER A 50 -4.86 -9.69 11.90
CA SER A 50 -4.12 -8.46 11.63
C SER A 50 -5.03 -7.26 11.47
N LYS A 51 -4.45 -6.08 11.65
CA LYS A 51 -5.03 -4.78 11.28
C LYS A 51 -3.95 -4.03 10.51
N ALA A 52 -4.34 -3.48 9.37
CA ALA A 52 -3.47 -2.69 8.52
C ALA A 52 -4.15 -1.39 8.10
N THR A 53 -3.33 -0.40 7.76
CA THR A 53 -3.73 0.81 7.03
C THR A 53 -2.53 1.33 6.24
N SER A 54 -2.71 2.37 5.44
CA SER A 54 -1.63 2.92 4.63
C SER A 54 -1.72 4.42 4.40
N ASP A 55 -0.57 5.01 4.08
CA ASP A 55 -0.43 6.40 3.67
C ASP A 55 0.48 6.51 2.44
N TYR A 56 0.39 7.64 1.76
CA TYR A 56 1.39 8.06 0.78
C TYR A 56 2.14 9.30 1.26
N VAL A 57 3.46 9.29 1.09
CA VAL A 57 4.33 10.41 1.43
C VAL A 57 4.74 11.13 0.14
N ARG A 58 4.50 12.45 0.10
CA ARG A 58 4.84 13.32 -1.05
C ARG A 58 5.96 14.31 -0.75
N HIS A 59 6.23 14.56 0.52
CA HIS A 59 7.31 15.43 0.98
C HIS A 59 8.12 14.69 2.04
N ALA A 60 9.44 14.94 2.09
CA ALA A 60 10.30 14.28 3.07
C ALA A 60 9.81 14.60 4.50
N ILE A 61 9.60 13.56 5.28
CA ILE A 61 9.31 13.67 6.72
C ILE A 61 10.57 14.19 7.42
N ALA A 62 10.40 15.15 8.33
CA ALA A 62 11.51 15.76 9.06
C ALA A 62 12.25 14.75 9.96
N SER A 63 13.53 14.99 10.22
CA SER A 63 14.40 14.04 10.92
C SER A 63 13.99 13.84 12.38
N ASP A 64 13.55 14.90 13.05
CA ASP A 64 13.03 14.87 14.42
C ASP A 64 11.76 14.01 14.54
N VAL A 65 10.88 14.06 13.54
CA VAL A 65 9.71 13.17 13.46
C VAL A 65 10.13 11.71 13.31
N TRP A 66 11.16 11.42 12.51
CA TRP A 66 11.71 10.06 12.43
C TRP A 66 12.32 9.59 13.74
N GLU A 67 13.05 10.46 14.44
CA GLU A 67 13.58 10.15 15.77
C GLU A 67 12.45 9.79 16.74
N GLU A 68 11.33 10.51 16.73
CA GLU A 68 10.14 10.17 17.53
C GLU A 68 9.50 8.83 17.11
N ILE A 69 9.36 8.58 15.81
CA ILE A 69 8.84 7.29 15.31
C ILE A 69 9.67 6.13 15.86
N PHE A 70 10.99 6.21 15.80
CA PHE A 70 11.87 5.15 16.30
C PHE A 70 11.88 5.06 17.83
N ALA A 71 11.98 6.20 18.53
CA ALA A 71 12.14 6.23 19.98
C ALA A 71 10.83 5.94 20.74
N THR A 72 9.69 6.31 20.17
CA THR A 72 8.38 6.27 20.84
C THR A 72 7.46 5.22 20.25
N TRP A 73 7.26 5.19 18.92
CA TRP A 73 6.21 4.38 18.30
C TRP A 73 6.65 2.94 18.05
N LEU A 74 7.83 2.76 17.46
CA LEU A 74 8.40 1.46 17.12
C LEU A 74 9.11 0.78 18.30
N ALA A 75 9.34 1.50 19.40
CA ALA A 75 9.95 0.97 20.61
C ALA A 75 8.94 0.39 21.62
N ARG A 76 7.63 0.56 21.40
CA ARG A 76 6.59 0.08 22.33
C ARG A 76 6.54 -1.45 22.36
N PRO A 77 6.18 -2.08 23.49
CA PRO A 77 6.04 -3.53 23.58
C PRO A 77 5.01 -4.12 22.59
N ASP A 78 3.98 -3.35 22.25
CA ASP A 78 2.89 -3.70 21.33
C ASP A 78 3.06 -3.08 19.93
N ALA A 79 4.25 -2.57 19.61
CA ALA A 79 4.52 -1.93 18.34
C ALA A 79 4.25 -2.86 17.16
N GLY A 80 3.60 -2.32 16.14
CA GLY A 80 3.46 -2.98 14.85
C GLY A 80 4.66 -2.76 13.94
N LEU A 81 4.46 -3.09 12.68
CA LEU A 81 5.40 -2.87 11.59
C LEU A 81 5.03 -1.60 10.83
N MET A 82 6.06 -0.90 10.35
CA MET A 82 5.95 0.17 9.36
C MET A 82 6.83 -0.24 8.17
N ILE A 83 6.22 -0.43 7.00
CA ILE A 83 6.91 -0.83 5.76
C ILE A 83 6.86 0.34 4.78
N LEU A 84 8.02 0.69 4.22
CA LEU A 84 8.15 1.77 3.26
C LEU A 84 8.55 1.20 1.90
N ASP A 85 7.69 1.42 0.90
CA ASP A 85 7.94 1.00 -0.48
C ASP A 85 8.23 2.23 -1.35
N PRO A 86 9.44 2.35 -1.93
CA PRO A 86 9.83 3.52 -2.71
C PRO A 86 9.03 3.62 -4.02
N TYR A 87 8.58 4.84 -4.32
CA TYR A 87 7.90 5.19 -5.57
C TYR A 87 8.87 5.97 -6.49
N GLY A 88 8.38 6.38 -7.66
CA GLY A 88 9.17 6.98 -8.73
C GLY A 88 9.38 6.04 -9.90
N GLY A 89 10.46 6.26 -10.66
CA GLY A 89 10.79 5.45 -11.84
C GLY A 89 9.61 5.29 -12.80
N SER A 90 9.35 4.06 -13.24
CA SER A 90 8.24 3.75 -14.16
C SER A 90 6.86 4.06 -13.59
N ILE A 91 6.67 4.01 -12.26
CA ILE A 91 5.37 4.31 -11.63
C ILE A 91 5.00 5.79 -11.85
N ALA A 92 5.99 6.69 -11.71
CA ALA A 92 5.79 8.12 -11.93
C ALA A 92 5.59 8.49 -13.41
N GLY A 93 6.02 7.63 -14.34
CA GLY A 93 5.83 7.85 -15.79
C GLY A 93 4.43 7.57 -16.30
N VAL A 94 3.56 6.94 -15.50
CA VAL A 94 2.18 6.62 -15.87
C VAL A 94 1.24 7.75 -15.43
N PRO A 95 0.37 8.29 -16.31
CA PRO A 95 -0.63 9.28 -15.92
C PRO A 95 -1.57 8.77 -14.81
N GLU A 96 -1.94 9.61 -13.85
CA GLU A 96 -2.81 9.23 -12.72
C GLU A 96 -4.17 8.67 -13.18
N SER A 97 -4.68 9.12 -14.32
CA SER A 97 -5.97 8.70 -14.90
C SER A 97 -5.88 7.50 -15.85
N ALA A 98 -4.69 6.96 -16.07
CA ALA A 98 -4.48 5.85 -17.01
C ALA A 98 -5.13 4.55 -16.52
N THR A 99 -5.19 4.34 -15.21
CA THR A 99 -5.86 3.21 -14.56
C THR A 99 -6.60 3.71 -13.31
N PRO A 100 -7.44 2.89 -12.64
CA PRO A 100 -8.09 3.30 -11.39
C PRO A 100 -7.11 3.75 -10.30
N PHE A 101 -5.93 3.12 -10.25
CA PHE A 101 -4.86 3.46 -9.31
C PHE A 101 -4.18 4.78 -9.69
N SER A 102 -4.36 5.78 -8.83
CA SER A 102 -4.00 7.19 -9.10
C SER A 102 -2.69 7.66 -8.44
N HIS A 103 -2.09 6.89 -7.55
CA HIS A 103 -0.89 7.30 -6.81
C HIS A 103 0.37 7.16 -7.67
N ARG A 104 0.67 8.18 -8.50
CA ARG A 104 1.76 8.14 -9.51
C ARG A 104 2.87 9.16 -9.22
N ALA A 105 3.03 10.13 -10.12
CA ALA A 105 4.07 11.15 -10.03
C ALA A 105 3.96 11.97 -8.73
N GLY A 106 5.11 12.38 -8.19
CA GLY A 106 5.19 13.16 -6.96
C GLY A 106 4.98 12.37 -5.66
N VAL A 107 4.77 11.06 -5.72
CA VAL A 107 4.82 10.18 -4.55
C VAL A 107 6.27 9.75 -4.31
N LEU A 108 6.77 9.93 -3.09
CA LEU A 108 8.10 9.48 -2.68
C LEU A 108 8.09 8.00 -2.31
N TYR A 109 7.12 7.58 -1.51
CA TYR A 109 6.92 6.18 -1.09
C TYR A 109 5.50 5.97 -0.55
N ASN A 110 5.04 4.72 -0.60
CA ASN A 110 3.91 4.25 0.20
C ASN A 110 4.42 3.83 1.58
N VAL A 111 3.57 4.02 2.59
CA VAL A 111 3.80 3.51 3.94
C VAL A 111 2.65 2.59 4.29
N GLN A 112 2.97 1.36 4.70
CA GLN A 112 2.01 0.44 5.28
C GLN A 112 2.28 0.30 6.77
N TYR A 113 1.23 0.43 7.58
CA TYR A 113 1.28 0.12 9.01
C TYR A 113 0.51 -1.17 9.22
N MET A 114 1.11 -2.13 9.93
CA MET A 114 0.48 -3.41 10.22
C MET A 114 0.74 -3.85 11.65
N ASN A 115 -0.24 -4.49 12.28
CA ASN A 115 -0.04 -5.11 13.57
C ASN A 115 -0.80 -6.44 13.63
N PHE A 116 -0.25 -7.41 14.35
CA PHE A 116 -0.68 -8.81 14.34
C PHE A 116 -0.93 -9.31 15.76
N TRP A 117 -1.89 -10.22 15.92
CA TRP A 117 -2.13 -10.92 17.18
C TRP A 117 -2.58 -12.35 16.91
N GLY A 118 -2.22 -13.27 17.81
CA GLY A 118 -2.63 -14.67 17.70
C GLY A 118 -4.09 -14.86 18.12
N GLY A 119 -4.77 -15.87 17.55
CA GLY A 119 -6.16 -16.19 17.87
C GLY A 119 -6.44 -16.49 19.36
N GLY A 120 -5.43 -16.88 20.14
CA GLY A 120 -5.54 -17.06 21.61
C GLY A 120 -5.34 -15.79 22.44
N GLY A 121 -4.96 -14.67 21.81
CA GLY A 121 -4.56 -13.41 22.46
C GLY A 121 -5.68 -12.37 22.63
N GLY A 122 -6.94 -12.75 22.39
CA GLY A 122 -8.09 -11.83 22.44
C GLY A 122 -8.37 -11.14 21.10
N ASP A 123 -9.16 -10.06 21.13
CA ASP A 123 -9.70 -9.39 19.94
C ASP A 123 -8.71 -8.42 19.24
N GLY A 124 -7.45 -8.37 19.70
CA GLY A 124 -6.43 -7.47 19.16
C GLY A 124 -6.61 -6.00 19.52
N ALA A 125 -7.34 -5.66 20.60
CA ALA A 125 -7.64 -4.27 20.93
C ALA A 125 -6.40 -3.37 21.08
N ALA A 126 -5.29 -3.87 21.62
CA ALA A 126 -4.05 -3.09 21.73
C ALA A 126 -3.44 -2.81 20.35
N GLN A 127 -3.40 -3.81 19.48
CA GLN A 127 -2.86 -3.74 18.13
C GLN A 127 -3.67 -2.79 17.25
N LYS A 128 -5.00 -2.89 17.31
CA LYS A 128 -5.92 -1.97 16.62
C LYS A 128 -5.74 -0.53 17.11
N ARG A 129 -5.61 -0.32 18.43
CA ARG A 129 -5.32 1.01 19.00
C ARG A 129 -3.98 1.55 18.53
N TRP A 130 -2.92 0.74 18.55
CA TRP A 130 -1.60 1.14 18.07
C TRP A 130 -1.65 1.62 16.62
N ILE A 131 -2.34 0.89 15.73
CA ILE A 131 -2.50 1.28 14.32
C ILE A 131 -3.22 2.63 14.21
N ARG A 132 -4.36 2.78 14.90
CA ARG A 132 -5.16 4.01 14.84
C ARG A 132 -4.38 5.22 15.38
N ASP A 133 -3.68 5.04 16.49
CA ASP A 133 -2.93 6.12 17.15
C ASP A 133 -1.69 6.51 16.32
N MET A 134 -0.99 5.54 15.72
CA MET A 134 0.11 5.78 14.77
C MET A 134 -0.38 6.48 13.50
N TYR A 135 -1.52 6.05 12.95
CA TYR A 135 -2.14 6.68 11.79
C TYR A 135 -2.55 8.12 12.09
N ALA A 136 -3.10 8.40 13.28
CA ALA A 136 -3.40 9.77 13.70
C ALA A 136 -2.13 10.62 13.83
N PHE A 137 -1.08 10.08 14.44
CA PHE A 137 0.23 10.76 14.55
C PHE A 137 0.84 11.12 13.19
N MET A 138 0.71 10.24 12.20
CA MET A 138 1.29 10.47 10.86
C MET A 138 0.52 11.49 10.01
N GLU A 139 -0.71 11.85 10.37
CA GLU A 139 -1.59 12.74 9.58
C GLU A 139 -0.92 14.02 9.05
N PRO A 140 -0.21 14.83 9.85
CA PRO A 140 0.42 16.06 9.36
C PRO A 140 1.66 15.83 8.48
N HIS A 141 2.16 14.60 8.39
CA HIS A 141 3.43 14.26 7.74
C HIS A 141 3.25 13.53 6.40
N VAL A 142 2.01 13.20 6.03
CA VAL A 142 1.68 12.43 4.83
C VAL A 142 0.87 13.28 3.82
N SER A 143 0.42 12.64 2.74
CA SER A 143 -0.51 13.27 1.79
C SER A 143 -1.78 13.80 2.49
N LYS A 144 -2.33 14.88 1.94
CA LYS A 144 -3.55 15.53 2.42
C LYS A 144 -4.35 16.07 1.25
N ASN A 145 -5.66 16.17 1.43
CA ASN A 145 -6.63 16.66 0.44
C ASN A 145 -6.59 15.91 -0.92
N PRO A 146 -6.93 14.62 -0.96
CA PRO A 146 -7.29 13.75 0.17
C PRO A 146 -6.05 13.16 0.85
N ARG A 147 -6.21 12.60 2.06
CA ARG A 147 -5.21 11.72 2.67
C ARG A 147 -5.28 10.37 1.96
N GLU A 148 -4.33 10.11 1.08
CA GLU A 148 -4.32 9.01 0.12
C GLU A 148 -4.07 7.66 0.81
N ALA A 149 -4.75 6.61 0.34
CA ALA A 149 -4.66 5.25 0.86
C ALA A 149 -4.66 4.22 -0.29
N TYR A 150 -4.14 3.01 -0.06
CA TYR A 150 -4.13 1.96 -1.09
C TYR A 150 -5.27 0.96 -0.91
N VAL A 151 -6.11 0.78 -1.93
CA VAL A 151 -7.32 -0.07 -1.86
C VAL A 151 -7.06 -1.53 -1.50
N ASN A 152 -5.92 -2.10 -1.89
CA ASN A 152 -5.60 -3.49 -1.54
C ASN A 152 -5.21 -3.67 -0.07
N TYR A 153 -5.01 -2.57 0.66
CA TYR A 153 -4.90 -2.53 2.12
C TYR A 153 -6.20 -1.96 2.70
N ARG A 154 -7.31 -2.66 2.44
CA ARG A 154 -8.64 -2.17 2.82
C ARG A 154 -8.71 -1.80 4.29
N ASP A 155 -9.18 -0.59 4.54
CA ASP A 155 -9.38 -0.05 5.87
C ASP A 155 -10.79 0.55 6.00
N LEU A 156 -11.66 -0.15 6.75
CA LEU A 156 -13.03 0.30 7.01
C LEU A 156 -13.08 1.53 7.93
N ASP A 157 -11.99 1.87 8.63
CA ASP A 157 -11.93 3.08 9.45
C ASP A 157 -11.91 4.36 8.59
N LEU A 158 -11.63 4.24 7.28
CA LEU A 158 -11.71 5.35 6.33
C LEU A 158 -13.15 5.74 5.97
N GLY A 159 -14.13 4.90 6.35
CA GLY A 159 -15.54 5.08 6.07
C GLY A 159 -16.14 3.89 5.31
N THR A 160 -17.46 3.74 5.42
CA THR A 160 -18.21 2.67 4.75
C THR A 160 -19.37 3.26 3.96
N ASN A 161 -19.89 2.48 3.03
CA ASN A 161 -21.06 2.83 2.25
C ASN A 161 -22.29 3.01 3.12
N VAL A 162 -23.09 4.01 2.75
CA VAL A 162 -24.46 4.19 3.24
C VAL A 162 -25.40 3.75 2.14
N VAL A 163 -26.41 2.96 2.49
CA VAL A 163 -27.42 2.46 1.54
C VAL A 163 -28.67 3.33 1.61
N VAL A 164 -29.09 3.87 0.46
CA VAL A 164 -30.30 4.68 0.29
C VAL A 164 -31.12 4.06 -0.84
N GLY A 165 -32.39 3.75 -0.60
CA GLY A 165 -33.24 3.13 -1.64
C GLY A 165 -32.71 1.79 -2.16
N ASN A 166 -32.05 1.00 -1.30
CA ASN A 166 -31.38 -0.27 -1.63
C ASN A 166 -30.17 -0.14 -2.58
N VAL A 167 -29.63 1.06 -2.79
CA VAL A 167 -28.41 1.30 -3.57
C VAL A 167 -27.39 2.04 -2.70
N THR A 168 -26.11 1.71 -2.84
CA THR A 168 -25.06 2.46 -2.14
C THR A 168 -24.97 3.91 -2.65
N SER A 169 -24.79 4.86 -1.74
CA SER A 169 -24.74 6.29 -2.06
C SER A 169 -23.34 6.72 -2.50
N TYR A 170 -23.23 7.29 -3.70
CA TYR A 170 -21.98 7.87 -4.22
C TYR A 170 -21.44 8.98 -3.32
N GLU A 171 -22.29 9.92 -2.89
CA GLU A 171 -21.86 11.04 -2.06
C GLU A 171 -21.31 10.58 -0.70
N ALA A 172 -21.97 9.61 -0.06
CA ALA A 172 -21.43 8.99 1.16
C ALA A 172 -20.11 8.24 0.90
N GLY A 173 -19.97 7.62 -0.27
CA GLY A 173 -18.78 6.87 -0.66
C GLY A 173 -17.53 7.72 -0.92
N LYS A 174 -17.67 9.02 -1.24
CA LYS A 174 -16.53 9.91 -1.53
C LYS A 174 -15.52 9.99 -0.39
N VAL A 175 -15.98 9.90 0.87
CA VAL A 175 -15.12 10.01 2.07
C VAL A 175 -13.95 9.02 2.06
N TRP A 176 -14.17 7.80 1.56
CA TRP A 176 -13.16 6.76 1.42
C TRP A 176 -12.72 6.61 -0.04
N GLY A 177 -13.63 6.81 -1.01
CA GLY A 177 -13.39 6.62 -2.43
C GLY A 177 -12.33 7.56 -2.99
N GLU A 178 -12.36 8.83 -2.60
CA GLU A 178 -11.34 9.80 -3.04
C GLU A 178 -9.98 9.52 -2.40
N LYS A 179 -9.92 8.89 -1.22
CA LYS A 179 -8.65 8.46 -0.62
C LYS A 179 -7.98 7.36 -1.43
N TYR A 180 -8.75 6.38 -1.93
CA TYR A 180 -8.23 5.27 -2.73
C TYR A 180 -8.00 5.58 -4.20
N TYR A 181 -8.80 6.47 -4.78
CA TYR A 181 -8.83 6.67 -6.23
C TYR A 181 -8.61 8.11 -6.66
N LYS A 182 -8.58 9.08 -5.74
CA LYS A 182 -8.55 10.52 -6.05
C LYS A 182 -9.65 10.86 -7.08
N ASP A 183 -9.32 11.68 -8.07
CA ASP A 183 -10.21 12.11 -9.15
C ASP A 183 -10.76 10.95 -10.01
N ASN A 184 -10.16 9.75 -9.94
CA ASN A 184 -10.67 8.60 -10.68
C ASN A 184 -11.94 8.01 -10.08
N PHE A 185 -12.29 8.33 -8.83
CA PHE A 185 -13.47 7.75 -8.16
C PHE A 185 -14.77 8.01 -8.91
N ARG A 186 -14.95 9.23 -9.44
CA ARG A 186 -16.14 9.58 -10.23
C ARG A 186 -16.27 8.75 -11.49
N ARG A 187 -15.16 8.59 -12.25
CA ARG A 187 -15.15 7.78 -13.48
C ARG A 187 -15.48 6.31 -13.17
N LEU A 188 -15.04 5.81 -12.03
CA LEU A 188 -15.37 4.46 -11.56
C LEU A 188 -16.85 4.32 -11.22
N ALA A 189 -17.45 5.30 -10.53
CA ALA A 189 -18.88 5.31 -10.22
C ALA A 189 -19.76 5.36 -11.49
N MET A 190 -19.34 6.11 -12.50
CA MET A 190 -19.99 6.12 -13.82
C MET A 190 -19.94 4.75 -14.50
N ALA A 191 -18.78 4.08 -14.47
CA ALA A 191 -18.64 2.74 -15.02
C ALA A 191 -19.48 1.72 -14.25
N LYS A 192 -19.49 1.79 -12.92
CA LYS A 192 -20.34 0.97 -12.05
C LYS A 192 -21.81 1.10 -12.42
N ARG A 193 -22.32 2.33 -12.63
CA ARG A 193 -23.71 2.57 -13.04
C ARG A 193 -24.06 1.90 -14.37
N GLN A 194 -23.14 1.87 -15.34
CA GLN A 194 -23.37 1.24 -16.64
C GLN A 194 -23.36 -0.29 -16.56
N ILE A 195 -22.52 -0.86 -15.70
CA ILE A 195 -22.27 -2.30 -15.62
C ILE A 195 -23.20 -2.99 -14.62
N ASP A 196 -23.47 -2.35 -13.49
CA ASP A 196 -24.24 -2.87 -12.35
C ASP A 196 -25.10 -1.76 -11.72
N PRO A 197 -26.15 -1.29 -12.44
CA PRO A 197 -27.01 -0.19 -12.00
C PRO A 197 -27.82 -0.49 -10.74
N ASP A 198 -28.09 -1.76 -10.46
CA ASP A 198 -28.87 -2.23 -9.30
C ASP A 198 -27.99 -2.49 -8.07
N ASP A 199 -26.68 -2.23 -8.19
CA ASP A 199 -25.69 -2.37 -7.13
C ASP A 199 -25.66 -3.78 -6.51
N TYR A 200 -25.75 -4.81 -7.37
CA TYR A 200 -25.75 -6.20 -6.95
C TYR A 200 -24.39 -6.61 -6.36
N PHE A 201 -23.29 -6.24 -7.03
CA PHE A 201 -21.93 -6.51 -6.56
C PHE A 201 -21.47 -5.44 -5.58
N ARG A 202 -21.85 -5.59 -4.32
CA ARG A 202 -21.56 -4.61 -3.26
C ARG A 202 -20.93 -5.20 -2.00
N ASN A 203 -20.22 -4.34 -1.28
CA ASN A 203 -19.72 -4.55 0.08
C ASN A 203 -19.60 -3.18 0.79
N GLU A 204 -19.00 -3.16 1.98
CA GLU A 204 -18.89 -1.97 2.82
C GLU A 204 -18.10 -0.81 2.17
N GLN A 205 -17.26 -1.07 1.16
CA GLN A 205 -16.50 -0.07 0.41
C GLN A 205 -16.48 -0.37 -1.11
N SER A 206 -17.56 -0.95 -1.64
CA SER A 206 -17.72 -1.09 -3.09
C SER A 206 -17.97 0.27 -3.72
N ILE A 207 -17.44 0.51 -4.91
CA ILE A 207 -17.74 1.74 -5.68
C ILE A 207 -19.26 1.82 -5.88
N PRO A 208 -19.92 2.88 -5.40
CA PRO A 208 -21.35 3.08 -5.63
C PRO A 208 -21.63 3.45 -7.09
N PRO A 209 -22.77 3.03 -7.67
CA PRO A 209 -23.18 3.55 -8.97
C PRO A 209 -23.48 5.05 -8.86
N LEU A 210 -23.08 5.83 -9.87
CA LEU A 210 -23.43 7.25 -9.92
C LEU A 210 -24.93 7.42 -10.17
N ASP A 211 -25.57 8.36 -9.46
CA ASP A 211 -26.97 8.71 -9.66
C ASP A 211 -27.20 9.25 -11.07
N ALA A 212 -28.35 8.90 -11.67
CA ALA A 212 -28.67 9.26 -13.05
C ALA A 212 -28.80 10.78 -13.30
N ASP A 213 -29.05 11.55 -12.24
CA ASP A 213 -29.24 13.00 -12.31
C ASP A 213 -27.90 13.78 -12.29
N GLU A 214 -26.79 13.13 -11.99
CA GLU A 214 -25.46 13.73 -12.11
C GLU A 214 -24.91 13.57 -13.55
N GLN A 215 -24.76 14.71 -14.25
CA GLN A 215 -24.41 14.76 -15.68
C GLN A 215 -23.31 13.78 -16.12
N PRO A 216 -23.52 13.01 -17.20
CA PRO A 216 -22.49 12.15 -17.75
C PRO A 216 -21.39 12.98 -18.42
N LEU A 217 -20.13 12.78 -18.00
CA LEU A 217 -19.01 13.16 -18.85
C LEU A 217 -19.07 12.26 -20.09
N ILE A 218 -19.15 12.85 -21.28
CA ILE A 218 -19.02 12.09 -22.53
C ILE A 218 -17.68 11.36 -22.46
N MET A 219 -17.71 10.03 -22.35
CA MET A 219 -16.51 9.21 -22.54
C MET A 219 -16.04 9.47 -23.96
N ARG A 220 -15.02 10.30 -24.12
CA ARG A 220 -14.31 10.40 -25.39
C ARG A 220 -13.52 9.12 -25.55
N ASP A 221 -13.69 8.48 -26.70
CA ASP A 221 -12.97 7.26 -27.08
C ASP A 221 -11.49 7.42 -26.76
N VAL A 222 -11.00 6.64 -25.79
CA VAL A 222 -9.57 6.46 -25.62
C VAL A 222 -9.17 5.53 -26.76
N ALA A 223 -8.64 6.10 -27.84
CA ALA A 223 -8.08 5.35 -28.94
C ALA A 223 -7.14 4.25 -28.38
N PRO A 224 -7.22 3.00 -28.86
CA PRO A 224 -6.33 1.95 -28.41
C PRO A 224 -4.90 2.37 -28.76
N LYS A 225 -4.13 2.79 -27.77
CA LYS A 225 -2.67 2.85 -27.91
C LYS A 225 -2.22 1.41 -28.04
N GLY A 226 -1.81 1.03 -29.26
CA GLY A 226 -1.20 -0.27 -29.51
C GLY A 226 -0.10 -0.50 -28.48
N TYR A 227 -0.23 -1.56 -27.70
CA TYR A 227 0.86 -2.04 -26.87
C TYR A 227 1.98 -2.44 -27.82
N ALA A 228 3.11 -1.73 -27.76
CA ALA A 228 4.32 -2.15 -28.44
C ALA A 228 4.69 -3.54 -27.90
N ASN A 229 4.80 -4.49 -28.82
CA ASN A 229 5.21 -5.86 -28.56
C ASN A 229 6.66 -5.84 -28.03
N PRO A 230 6.94 -6.23 -26.77
CA PRO A 230 8.31 -6.21 -26.27
C PRO A 230 9.02 -7.49 -26.71
N ILE A 231 9.33 -7.59 -28.00
CA ILE A 231 10.35 -8.51 -28.51
C ILE A 231 11.56 -7.66 -28.86
N SER A 232 12.39 -7.32 -27.87
CA SER A 232 13.86 -7.25 -28.02
C SER A 232 14.55 -6.79 -26.73
N SER A 233 15.71 -7.41 -26.50
CA SER A 233 16.66 -7.24 -25.38
C SER A 233 16.25 -7.82 -24.01
N ASN A 234 16.49 -9.13 -23.86
CA ASN A 234 16.72 -9.77 -22.55
C ASN A 234 18.03 -9.24 -21.92
N ARG A 235 18.05 -7.97 -21.52
CA ARG A 235 18.99 -7.44 -20.53
C ARG A 235 18.21 -6.55 -19.57
N PHE A 236 17.67 -7.20 -18.55
CA PHE A 236 17.20 -6.50 -17.36
C PHE A 236 18.38 -6.38 -16.41
N ASP A 237 19.07 -5.25 -16.44
CA ASP A 237 19.90 -4.83 -15.30
C ASP A 237 18.95 -4.32 -14.22
N ILE A 238 18.32 -5.26 -13.48
CA ILE A 238 17.63 -4.94 -12.25
C ILE A 238 18.74 -4.68 -11.22
N PHE A 239 19.06 -3.41 -10.99
CA PHE A 239 19.57 -3.03 -9.68
C PHE A 239 18.46 -3.40 -8.67
N GLY A 240 18.66 -4.52 -7.98
CA GLY A 240 17.79 -5.05 -6.95
C GLY A 240 17.56 -4.00 -5.86
N CYS A 241 16.58 -3.15 -6.08
CA CYS A 241 15.91 -2.33 -5.10
C CYS A 241 14.41 -2.51 -5.34
N VAL A 242 13.92 -3.76 -5.28
CA VAL A 242 12.61 -3.98 -4.65
C VAL A 242 12.88 -3.76 -3.16
N GLY A 243 12.98 -2.49 -2.80
CA GLY A 243 13.27 -2.04 -1.46
C GLY A 243 12.02 -2.17 -0.63
N ILE A 244 11.63 -3.40 -0.30
CA ILE A 244 10.91 -3.61 0.95
C ILE A 244 11.97 -3.37 2.02
N CYS A 245 12.07 -2.14 2.52
CA CYS A 245 12.76 -1.89 3.77
C CYS A 245 11.89 -2.46 4.90
N LEU A 246 11.95 -3.79 5.07
CA LEU A 246 11.50 -4.46 6.29
C LEU A 246 12.49 -4.07 7.39
N VAL A 247 12.18 -3.01 8.13
CA VAL A 247 12.93 -2.65 9.34
C VAL A 247 12.55 -3.66 10.42
N TYR A 248 13.27 -4.78 10.47
CA TYR A 248 13.12 -5.78 11.52
C TYR A 248 14.00 -5.39 12.72
N VAL A 249 13.44 -4.66 13.69
CA VAL A 249 14.17 -4.28 14.92
C VAL A 249 14.18 -5.46 15.91
N ARG A 250 15.14 -6.39 15.75
CA ARG A 250 15.43 -7.37 16.82
C ARG A 250 16.52 -6.80 17.73
N ARG A 251 16.11 -6.22 18.85
CA ARG A 251 17.01 -5.72 19.92
C ARG A 251 17.98 -6.83 20.36
N LYS A 252 19.29 -6.65 20.12
CA LYS A 252 20.35 -7.40 20.82
C LYS A 252 21.26 -6.41 21.55
N TYR A 253 20.76 -5.85 22.66
CA TYR A 253 21.64 -5.13 23.58
C TYR A 253 22.36 -6.15 24.47
N ARG A 254 23.64 -6.41 24.18
CA ARG A 254 24.61 -6.80 25.21
C ARG A 254 25.07 -5.51 25.88
N LEU A 255 24.57 -5.25 27.09
CA LEU A 255 25.22 -4.29 27.98
C LEU A 255 26.54 -4.91 28.42
N LYS A 256 27.65 -4.26 28.08
CA LYS A 256 28.95 -4.49 28.71
C LYS A 256 28.96 -3.77 30.06
N SER A 257 29.23 -4.53 31.12
CA SER A 257 30.24 -4.16 32.12
C SER A 257 31.26 -5.27 32.11
#